data_AF-D1AYF8-F1
#
_entry.id   AF-D1AYF8-F1
#
_cell.length_a   1.000
_cell.length_b   1.000
_cell.length_c   1.000
_cell.angle_alpha   90.00
_cell.angle_beta   90.00
_cell.angle_gamma   90.00
#
_symmetry.space_group_name_H-M   'P 1'
#
loop_
_entity.id
_entity.type
_entity.pdbx_description
1 polymer ?
#
loop_
_entity_poly.entity_id
_entity_poly.type
_entity_poly.pdbx_seq_one_letter_code
_entity_poly.pdbx_strand_id
1 'polypeptide(L)'
;MESKIISKFCGMINGIEFNDENLYRSVEFLLEQIEYKFGEVYNNEFVDELKSTIYSMYFKYDDFDYFDLENKFYYCIQKFDKFNEIQFEYFGSDCEIEKLNENLLNGKYYNRNIHSMFNIE
;
A
#
# COMPACT_ATOMS: atom_id res chain seq x y z
N MET A 1 0.63 -38.65 -1.34
CA MET A 1 -0.41 -37.67 -0.96
C MET A 1 -1.11 -37.25 -2.24
N GLU A 2 -2.42 -37.39 -2.31
CA GLU A 2 -3.22 -36.79 -3.40
C GLU A 2 -3.58 -35.37 -2.99
N SER A 3 -3.31 -34.39 -3.85
CA SER A 3 -3.61 -32.98 -3.61
C SER A 3 -4.22 -32.33 -4.84
N LYS A 4 -5.17 -31.41 -4.63
CA LYS A 4 -5.81 -30.60 -5.67
C LYS A 4 -6.14 -29.21 -5.15
N ILE A 5 -6.00 -28.20 -6.01
CA ILE A 5 -6.49 -26.84 -5.74
C ILE A 5 -8.00 -26.85 -6.01
N ILE A 6 -8.80 -26.45 -5.01
CA ILE A 6 -10.28 -26.39 -5.13
C ILE A 6 -10.74 -25.03 -5.67
N SER A 7 -10.18 -23.95 -5.15
CA SER A 7 -10.42 -22.57 -5.61
C SER A 7 -9.14 -21.79 -5.43
N LYS A 8 -8.92 -20.79 -6.30
CA LYS A 8 -7.87 -19.79 -6.12
C LYS A 8 -8.44 -18.59 -5.37
N PHE A 9 -7.59 -17.90 -4.64
CA PHE A 9 -7.94 -16.61 -4.05
C PHE A 9 -8.12 -15.55 -5.16
N CYS A 10 -9.12 -14.68 -4.99
CA CYS A 10 -9.34 -13.50 -5.83
C CYS A 10 -10.01 -12.44 -4.95
N GLY A 11 -9.28 -11.36 -4.68
CA GLY A 11 -9.72 -10.22 -3.88
C GLY A 11 -9.69 -8.93 -4.70
N MET A 12 -10.35 -7.88 -4.22
CA MET A 12 -10.37 -6.59 -4.89
C MET A 12 -10.38 -5.44 -3.88
N ILE A 13 -9.49 -4.47 -4.05
CA ILE A 13 -9.44 -3.23 -3.27
C ILE A 13 -9.58 -2.07 -4.25
N ASN A 14 -10.58 -1.20 -4.08
CA ASN A 14 -10.83 -0.04 -4.95
C ASN A 14 -10.83 -0.34 -6.46
N GLY A 15 -11.33 -1.51 -6.86
CA GLY A 15 -11.36 -1.94 -8.27
C GLY A 15 -10.07 -2.59 -8.79
N ILE A 16 -9.05 -2.73 -7.94
CA ILE A 16 -7.77 -3.37 -8.27
C ILE A 16 -7.81 -4.82 -7.78
N GLU A 17 -7.60 -5.77 -8.70
CA GLU A 17 -7.68 -7.21 -8.45
C GLU A 17 -6.39 -7.75 -7.81
N PHE A 18 -6.53 -8.69 -6.87
CA PHE A 18 -5.44 -9.42 -6.22
C PHE A 18 -5.67 -10.92 -6.35
N ASN A 19 -4.65 -11.63 -6.80
CA ASN A 19 -4.67 -13.10 -6.94
C ASN A 19 -3.78 -13.83 -5.93
N ASP A 20 -3.09 -13.06 -5.08
CA ASP A 20 -2.29 -13.54 -3.95
C ASP A 20 -2.93 -13.02 -2.64
N GLU A 21 -3.25 -13.94 -1.73
CA GLU A 21 -3.96 -13.60 -0.48
C GLU A 21 -3.08 -12.82 0.50
N ASN A 22 -1.79 -13.15 0.60
CA ASN A 22 -0.89 -12.44 1.52
C ASN A 22 -0.69 -11.00 1.05
N LEU A 23 -0.45 -10.80 -0.26
CA LEU A 23 -0.37 -9.46 -0.85
C LEU A 23 -1.65 -8.66 -0.63
N TYR A 24 -2.82 -9.29 -0.82
CA TYR A 24 -4.11 -8.64 -0.57
C TYR A 24 -4.21 -8.18 0.89
N ARG A 25 -3.93 -9.07 1.85
CA ARG A 25 -4.05 -8.78 3.29
C ARG A 25 -3.06 -7.71 3.74
N SER A 26 -1.82 -7.76 3.26
CA SER A 26 -0.82 -6.75 3.62
C SER A 26 -1.16 -5.37 3.05
N VAL A 27 -1.66 -5.29 1.82
CA VAL A 27 -2.14 -4.01 1.25
C VAL A 27 -3.35 -3.51 2.02
N GLU A 28 -4.36 -4.36 2.25
CA GLU A 28 -5.56 -4.03 3.05
C GLU A 28 -5.16 -3.45 4.41
N PHE A 29 -4.29 -4.14 5.15
CA PHE A 29 -3.78 -3.68 6.44
C PHE A 29 -3.12 -2.30 6.36
N LEU A 30 -2.20 -2.09 5.42
CA LEU A 30 -1.47 -0.82 5.31
C LEU A 30 -2.38 0.35 4.94
N LEU A 31 -3.38 0.11 4.10
CA LEU A 31 -4.40 1.11 3.76
C LEU A 31 -5.26 1.46 4.98
N GLU A 32 -5.68 0.49 5.78
CA GLU A 32 -6.40 0.74 7.03
C GLU A 32 -5.58 1.61 7.99
N GLN A 33 -4.25 1.40 8.08
CA GLN A 33 -3.38 2.23 8.92
C GLN A 33 -3.26 3.67 8.41
N ILE A 34 -3.24 3.86 7.09
CA ILE A 34 -3.24 5.18 6.46
C ILE A 34 -4.58 5.89 6.72
N GLU A 35 -5.70 5.20 6.52
CA GLU A 35 -7.04 5.75 6.76
C GLU A 35 -7.27 6.10 8.23
N TYR A 36 -6.83 5.23 9.14
CA TYR A 36 -6.92 5.48 10.58
C TYR A 36 -6.19 6.76 10.99
N LYS A 37 -5.03 7.04 10.36
CA LYS A 37 -4.18 8.17 10.74
C LYS A 37 -4.51 9.47 9.99
N PHE A 38 -4.76 9.38 8.69
CA PHE A 38 -4.89 10.54 7.81
C PHE A 38 -6.30 10.73 7.21
N GLY A 39 -7.17 9.72 7.35
CA GLY A 39 -8.44 9.63 6.62
C GLY A 39 -8.28 9.09 5.19
N GLU A 40 -9.36 9.09 4.43
CA GLU A 40 -9.39 8.65 3.02
C GLU A 40 -8.69 9.68 2.09
N VAL A 41 -7.35 9.71 2.09
CA VAL A 41 -6.57 10.78 1.43
C VAL A 41 -5.90 10.36 0.13
N TYR A 42 -5.96 9.09 -0.25
CA TYR A 42 -5.27 8.53 -1.41
C TYR A 42 -6.22 8.17 -2.55
N ASN A 43 -5.69 8.02 -3.76
CA ASN A 43 -6.43 7.58 -4.94
C ASN A 43 -6.08 6.14 -5.32
N ASN A 44 -6.75 5.59 -6.34
CA ASN A 44 -6.52 4.20 -6.76
C ASN A 44 -5.12 3.97 -7.33
N GLU A 45 -4.46 5.00 -7.86
CA GLU A 45 -3.07 4.86 -8.34
C GLU A 45 -2.11 4.52 -7.19
N PHE A 46 -2.37 5.02 -5.97
CA PHE A 46 -1.59 4.64 -4.80
C PHE A 46 -1.76 3.16 -4.46
N VAL A 47 -3.00 2.65 -4.49
CA VAL A 47 -3.29 1.25 -4.17
C VAL A 47 -2.59 0.31 -5.15
N ASP A 48 -2.62 0.64 -6.45
CA ASP A 48 -1.99 -0.18 -7.49
C ASP A 48 -0.46 -0.12 -7.42
N GLU A 49 0.11 1.06 -7.13
CA GLU A 49 1.55 1.22 -6.99
C GLU A 49 2.06 0.56 -5.71
N LEU A 50 1.38 0.70 -4.57
CA LEU A 50 1.71 -0.01 -3.33
C LEU A 50 1.68 -1.54 -3.51
N LYS A 51 0.63 -2.06 -4.15
CA LYS A 51 0.53 -3.47 -4.53
C LYS A 51 1.74 -3.90 -5.37
N SER A 52 2.08 -3.14 -6.40
CA SER A 52 3.17 -3.46 -7.32
C SER A 52 4.53 -3.42 -6.62
N THR A 53 4.76 -2.45 -5.73
CA THR A 53 5.97 -2.35 -4.90
C THR A 53 6.11 -3.57 -4.00
N ILE A 54 5.07 -3.96 -3.26
CA ILE A 54 5.15 -5.12 -2.36
C ILE A 54 5.35 -6.42 -3.16
N TYR A 55 4.65 -6.55 -4.29
CA TYR A 55 4.81 -7.70 -5.18
C TYR A 55 6.23 -7.79 -5.74
N SER A 56 6.85 -6.68 -6.16
CA SER A 56 8.23 -6.71 -6.65
C SER A 56 9.23 -7.09 -5.56
N MET A 57 9.01 -6.62 -4.33
CA MET A 57 9.83 -6.96 -3.17
C MET A 57 9.78 -8.47 -2.87
N TYR A 58 8.61 -9.09 -2.96
CA TYR A 58 8.44 -10.54 -2.77
C TYR A 58 9.35 -11.37 -3.69
N PHE A 59 9.58 -10.95 -4.94
CA PHE A 59 10.49 -11.65 -5.86
C PHE A 59 11.95 -11.26 -5.73
N LYS A 60 12.23 -10.06 -5.22
CA LYS A 60 13.58 -9.50 -5.20
C LYS A 60 14.37 -9.90 -3.96
N TYR A 61 13.72 -10.00 -2.81
CA TYR A 61 14.38 -10.29 -1.54
C TYR A 61 14.17 -11.75 -1.15
N ASP A 62 15.26 -12.52 -1.09
CA ASP A 62 15.21 -13.95 -0.71
C ASP A 62 14.62 -14.18 0.68
N ASP A 63 14.90 -13.27 1.61
CA ASP A 63 14.38 -13.28 2.99
C ASP A 63 13.15 -12.36 3.15
N PHE A 64 12.34 -12.19 2.10
CA PHE A 64 11.11 -11.42 2.20
C PHE A 64 10.12 -12.11 3.16
N ASP A 65 9.56 -11.33 4.09
CA ASP A 65 8.51 -11.76 4.98
C ASP A 65 7.45 -10.66 5.09
N TYR A 66 6.19 -11.05 4.94
CA TYR A 66 5.07 -10.11 4.95
C TYR A 66 4.91 -9.43 6.31
N PHE A 67 5.15 -10.14 7.42
CA PHE A 67 5.02 -9.57 8.76
C PHE A 67 6.12 -8.53 9.04
N ASP A 68 7.37 -8.81 8.64
CA ASP A 68 8.46 -7.83 8.73
C ASP A 68 8.19 -6.58 7.87
N LEU A 69 7.63 -6.77 6.67
CA LEU A 69 7.23 -5.67 5.79
C LEU A 69 6.14 -4.82 6.43
N GLU A 70 5.05 -5.45 6.87
CA GLU A 70 3.90 -4.79 7.49
C GLU A 70 4.33 -3.94 8.68
N ASN A 71 5.19 -4.48 9.56
CA ASN A 71 5.70 -3.74 10.72
C ASN A 71 6.54 -2.52 10.33
N LYS A 72 7.43 -2.66 9.33
CA LYS A 72 8.27 -1.55 8.87
C LYS A 72 7.44 -0.46 8.20
N PHE A 73 6.55 -0.83 7.29
CA PHE A 73 5.70 0.13 6.59
C PHE A 73 4.72 0.80 7.55
N TYR A 74 4.17 0.06 8.52
CA TYR A 74 3.40 0.62 9.62
C TYR A 74 4.20 1.70 10.36
N TYR A 75 5.45 1.41 10.75
CA TYR A 75 6.29 2.41 11.43
C TYR A 75 6.52 3.66 10.57
N CYS A 76 6.77 3.50 9.27
CA CYS A 76 6.86 4.62 8.33
C CYS A 76 5.58 5.47 8.32
N ILE A 77 4.40 4.85 8.23
CA ILE A 77 3.10 5.53 8.29
C ILE A 77 2.97 6.30 9.61
N GLN A 78 3.33 5.69 10.74
CA GLN A 78 3.22 6.30 12.06
C GLN A 78 4.23 7.44 12.30
N LYS A 79 5.34 7.49 11.58
CA LYS A 79 6.41 8.49 11.76
C LYS A 79 6.07 9.90 11.27
N PHE A 80 5.23 10.04 10.24
CA PHE A 80 4.99 11.34 9.58
C PHE A 80 3.59 11.91 9.84
N ASP A 81 3.47 13.23 9.91
CA ASP A 81 2.19 13.90 10.22
C ASP A 81 1.29 14.09 8.99
N LYS A 82 1.83 13.91 7.78
CA LYS A 82 1.08 14.02 6.52
C LYS A 82 1.32 12.82 5.63
N PHE A 83 0.28 12.40 4.92
CA PHE A 83 0.34 11.30 3.96
C PHE A 83 1.43 11.48 2.88
N ASN A 84 1.51 12.66 2.25
CA ASN A 84 2.51 12.93 1.21
C ASN A 84 3.95 12.99 1.72
N GLU A 85 4.17 12.99 3.04
CA GLU A 85 5.50 13.02 3.65
C GLU A 85 5.98 11.62 4.05
N ILE A 86 5.15 10.58 3.92
CA ILE A 86 5.54 9.20 4.22
C ILE A 86 6.72 8.79 3.36
N GLN A 87 7.73 8.21 4.01
CA GLN A 87 8.88 7.59 3.36
C GLN A 87 8.94 6.13 3.76
N PHE A 88 8.55 5.25 2.85
CA PHE A 88 8.65 3.81 3.02
C PHE A 88 10.09 3.32 2.88
N GLU A 89 10.46 2.34 3.71
CA GLU A 89 11.75 1.68 3.67
C GLU A 89 11.61 0.22 4.12
N TYR A 90 12.44 -0.69 3.56
CA TYR A 90 12.43 -2.10 3.93
C TYR A 90 13.84 -2.65 4.13
N PHE A 91 14.65 -2.78 3.08
CA PHE A 91 16.06 -3.18 3.16
C PHE A 91 16.85 -2.56 1.99
N GLY A 92 17.56 -1.47 2.26
CA GLY A 92 18.39 -0.78 1.27
C GLY A 92 17.60 0.00 0.20
N SER A 93 18.27 0.31 -0.91
CA SER A 93 17.71 1.03 -2.06
C SER A 93 16.92 0.07 -2.95
N ASP A 94 15.65 0.40 -3.18
CA ASP A 94 14.74 -0.30 -4.07
C ASP A 94 14.07 0.71 -4.98
N CYS A 95 14.21 0.54 -6.30
CA CYS A 95 13.69 1.48 -7.28
C CYS A 95 12.16 1.62 -7.22
N GLU A 96 11.43 0.59 -6.83
CA GLU A 96 9.96 0.68 -6.69
C GLU A 96 9.56 1.40 -5.40
N ILE A 97 10.33 1.23 -4.31
CA ILE A 97 10.12 2.02 -3.09
C ILE A 97 10.49 3.49 -3.33
N GLU A 98 11.61 3.76 -4.00
CA GLU A 98 12.06 5.11 -4.34
C GLU A 98 11.02 5.84 -5.19
N LYS A 99 10.51 5.18 -6.23
CA LYS A 99 9.45 5.72 -7.08
C LYS A 99 8.14 5.97 -6.31
N LEU A 100 7.74 5.03 -5.45
CA LEU A 100 6.56 5.20 -4.58
C LEU A 100 6.71 6.43 -3.68
N ASN A 101 7.87 6.60 -3.04
CA ASN A 101 8.19 7.74 -2.18
C ASN A 101 8.25 9.06 -2.94
N GLU A 102 8.85 9.08 -4.13
CA GLU A 102 8.88 10.27 -5.00
C GLU A 102 7.47 10.70 -5.41
N ASN A 103 6.62 9.75 -5.79
CA ASN A 103 5.24 10.02 -6.16
C ASN A 103 4.38 10.52 -4.98
N LEU A 104 4.62 10.01 -3.77
CA LEU A 104 4.03 10.53 -2.53
C LEU A 104 4.42 11.99 -2.31
N LEU A 105 5.73 12.27 -2.35
CA LEU A 105 6.26 13.61 -2.12
C LEU A 105 5.76 14.63 -3.16
N ASN A 106 5.62 14.20 -4.41
CA ASN A 106 5.06 15.00 -5.49
C ASN A 106 3.54 15.18 -5.39
N GLY A 107 2.88 14.53 -4.43
CA GLY A 107 1.43 14.63 -4.20
C GLY A 107 0.59 13.95 -5.27
N LYS A 108 1.17 13.05 -6.09
CA LYS A 108 0.47 12.33 -7.17
C LYS A 108 -0.76 11.59 -6.66
N TYR A 109 -0.66 11.03 -5.46
CA TYR A 109 -1.70 10.20 -4.86
C TYR A 109 -2.76 10.96 -4.10
N TYR A 110 -2.51 12.23 -3.79
CA TYR A 110 -3.38 12.97 -2.89
C TYR A 110 -4.74 13.20 -3.55
N ASN A 111 -5.78 12.61 -2.97
CA ASN A 111 -7.14 12.76 -3.43
C ASN A 111 -7.71 14.10 -2.92
N ARG A 112 -7.71 15.13 -3.76
CA ARG A 112 -8.21 16.48 -3.43
C ARG A 112 -9.73 16.54 -3.15
N ASN A 113 -10.49 15.48 -3.39
CA ASN A 113 -11.95 15.56 -3.50
C ASN A 113 -12.74 15.46 -2.17
N ILE A 114 -12.13 15.47 -0.98
CA ILE A 114 -12.87 15.37 0.29
C ILE A 114 -13.19 16.73 0.95
N HIS A 115 -12.98 17.87 0.27
CA HIS A 115 -13.33 19.19 0.83
C HIS A 115 -14.32 20.04 0.01
N SER A 116 -15.01 19.48 -0.99
CA SER A 116 -16.05 20.21 -1.75
C SER A 116 -17.50 19.93 -1.33
N MET A 117 -17.78 19.09 -0.33
CA MET A 117 -19.17 18.69 0.03
C MET A 117 -19.72 19.23 1.36
N PHE A 118 -19.10 20.24 1.99
CA PHE A 118 -19.66 20.88 3.21
C PHE A 118 -19.67 22.41 3.20
N ASN A 119 -19.81 23.04 2.04
CA ASN A 119 -20.25 24.44 1.96
C ASN A 119 -21.49 24.54 1.07
N ILE A 120 -22.67 24.34 1.67
CA ILE A 120 -23.90 24.93 1.17
C ILE A 120 -24.47 25.73 2.34
N GLU A 121 -24.61 27.03 2.08
CA GLU A 121 -25.15 28.08 2.96
C GLU A 121 -26.55 27.79 3.50
#